data_AF-A0A5N3VMI7-F1
#
_entry.id   AF-A0A5N3VMI7-F1
#
_cell.length_a   1.000
_cell.length_b   1.000
_cell.length_c   1.000
_cell.angle_alpha   90.00
_cell.angle_beta   90.00
_cell.angle_gamma   90.00
#
_symmetry.space_group_name_H-M   'P 1'
#
loop_
_entity.id
_entity.type
_entity.pdbx_description
1 polymer ?
#
loop_
_entity_poly.entity_id
_entity_poly.type
_entity_poly.pdbx_seq_one_letter_code
_entity_poly.pdbx_strand_id
1 'polypeptide(L)'
;MAPSKKGGKKKGWFTISIVVTREYTINIHNHIYEMSFKKCSPQALKEIRKFAMKEIGTPDAKGIRTIPSHIDEDSPNKLYTLIAYIPVITFKTLQAVNMDENQLLLSNKVV
;
A
#
# COMPACT_ATOMS: atom_id res chain seq x y z
N MET A 1 -29.49 -34.27 11.82
CA MET A 1 -29.74 -32.93 11.24
C MET A 1 -28.44 -32.14 11.25
N ALA A 2 -27.95 -31.68 10.10
CA ALA A 2 -26.72 -30.89 10.00
C ALA A 2 -27.03 -29.39 10.18
N PRO A 3 -26.16 -28.59 10.83
CA PRO A 3 -26.39 -27.17 11.00
C PRO A 3 -26.11 -26.42 9.68
N SER A 4 -27.03 -25.55 9.26
CA SER A 4 -26.87 -24.71 8.08
C SER A 4 -25.90 -23.55 8.36
N LYS A 5 -24.90 -23.35 7.47
CA LYS A 5 -23.99 -22.20 7.51
C LYS A 5 -24.78 -20.93 7.15
N LYS A 6 -25.12 -20.10 8.14
CA LYS A 6 -25.51 -18.71 7.91
C LYS A 6 -24.30 -17.92 7.40
N GLY A 7 -24.21 -17.76 6.09
CA GLY A 7 -23.27 -16.85 5.42
C GLY A 7 -23.62 -15.40 5.74
N GLY A 8 -23.19 -14.92 6.90
CA GLY A 8 -23.24 -13.50 7.23
C GLY A 8 -22.26 -12.74 6.33
N LYS A 9 -22.78 -12.10 5.27
CA LYS A 9 -22.03 -11.10 4.52
C LYS A 9 -21.65 -9.99 5.49
N LYS A 10 -20.36 -9.89 5.85
CA LYS A 10 -19.83 -8.74 6.58
C LYS A 10 -20.02 -7.52 5.68
N LYS A 11 -20.86 -6.58 6.11
CA LYS A 11 -21.04 -5.27 5.46
C LYS A 11 -19.68 -4.58 5.46
N GLY A 12 -19.09 -4.43 4.28
CA GLY A 12 -17.84 -3.72 4.09
C GLY A 12 -18.06 -2.26 4.44
N TRP A 13 -17.38 -1.79 5.49
CA TRP A 13 -17.17 -0.37 5.69
C TRP A 13 -16.12 0.07 4.66
N PHE A 14 -16.56 0.41 3.46
CA PHE A 14 -15.71 1.14 2.53
C PHE A 14 -16.28 2.54 2.43
N THR A 15 -15.72 3.45 3.24
CA THR A 15 -15.92 4.88 3.05
C THR A 15 -15.27 5.25 1.73
N ILE A 16 -16.11 5.28 0.70
CA ILE A 16 -15.83 5.81 -0.62
C ILE A 16 -15.51 7.31 -0.47
N SER A 17 -14.44 7.73 -1.14
CA SER A 17 -13.97 9.10 -1.35
C SER A 17 -13.46 9.88 -0.13
N ILE A 18 -12.14 9.92 0.01
CA ILE A 18 -11.28 11.12 0.00
C ILE A 18 -9.93 10.56 -0.44
N VAL A 19 -9.26 11.17 -1.42
CA VAL A 19 -7.89 10.74 -1.80
C VAL A 19 -7.03 10.76 -0.54
N VAL A 20 -6.50 9.60 -0.13
CA VAL A 20 -5.72 9.48 1.11
C VAL A 20 -4.26 9.33 0.75
N THR A 21 -3.44 10.23 1.28
CA THR A 21 -1.97 10.13 1.23
C THR A 21 -1.43 9.95 2.64
N ARG A 22 -0.67 8.87 2.83
CA ARG A 22 -0.10 8.49 4.14
C ARG A 22 1.32 8.04 3.97
N GLU A 23 2.16 8.46 4.91
CA GLU A 23 3.52 7.96 5.04
C GLU A 23 3.54 6.84 6.06
N TYR A 24 4.07 5.70 5.65
CA TYR A 24 4.17 4.51 6.49
C TYR A 24 5.62 4.04 6.54
N THR A 25 6.05 3.65 7.74
CA THR A 25 7.28 2.89 7.93
C THR A 25 6.95 1.41 7.96
N ILE A 26 7.55 0.64 7.06
CA ILE A 26 7.33 -0.82 6.96
C ILE A 26 8.60 -1.53 7.44
N ASN A 27 8.47 -2.39 8.45
CA ASN A 27 9.58 -3.23 8.89
C ASN A 27 9.72 -4.46 7.98
N ILE A 28 10.54 -4.33 6.92
CA ILE A 28 10.76 -5.42 5.97
C ILE A 28 11.54 -6.59 6.60
N HIS A 29 12.44 -6.32 7.55
CA HIS A 29 13.33 -7.33 8.14
C HIS A 29 12.56 -8.55 8.65
N ASN A 30 11.49 -8.33 9.42
CA ASN A 30 10.68 -9.41 10.00
C ASN A 30 10.01 -10.30 8.95
N HIS A 31 9.77 -9.77 7.75
CA HIS A 31 9.10 -10.49 6.66
C HIS A 31 10.07 -11.23 5.72
N ILE A 32 11.37 -10.90 5.76
CA ILE A 32 12.40 -11.50 4.90
C ILE A 32 13.43 -12.33 5.66
N TYR A 33 13.45 -12.28 7.00
CA TYR A 33 14.48 -12.86 7.87
C TYR A 33 14.78 -14.34 7.57
N GLU A 34 13.76 -15.12 7.21
CA GLU A 34 13.88 -16.56 6.97
C GLU A 34 14.09 -16.92 5.49
N MET A 35 14.14 -15.92 4.60
CA MET A 35 14.09 -16.14 3.16
C MET A 35 15.50 -16.20 2.55
N SER A 36 15.68 -17.05 1.53
CA SER A 36 16.92 -17.05 0.75
C SER A 36 17.12 -15.72 0.02
N PHE A 37 18.38 -15.28 -0.13
CA PHE A 37 18.73 -13.98 -0.70
C PHE A 37 18.06 -13.72 -2.07
N LYS A 38 18.02 -14.73 -2.93
CA LYS A 38 17.38 -14.66 -4.26
C LYS A 38 15.87 -14.40 -4.21
N LYS A 39 15.20 -14.78 -3.12
CA LYS A 39 13.76 -14.61 -2.91
C LYS A 39 13.43 -13.43 -1.99
N CYS A 40 14.41 -12.85 -1.31
CA CYS A 40 14.24 -11.75 -0.37
C CYS A 40 13.59 -10.51 -1.04
N SER A 41 14.17 -10.01 -2.14
CA SER A 41 13.64 -8.85 -2.87
C SER A 41 12.22 -9.05 -3.41
N PRO A 42 11.90 -10.14 -4.14
CA PRO A 42 10.54 -10.35 -4.62
C PRO A 42 9.54 -10.60 -3.48
N GLN A 43 9.96 -11.18 -2.36
CA GLN A 43 9.11 -11.35 -1.18
C GLN A 43 8.82 -10.02 -0.48
N ALA A 44 9.84 -9.17 -0.30
CA ALA A 44 9.66 -7.83 0.26
C ALA A 44 8.65 -7.00 -0.54
N LEU A 45 8.73 -7.04 -1.89
CA LEU A 45 7.78 -6.35 -2.76
C LEU A 45 6.35 -6.88 -2.60
N LYS A 46 6.16 -8.20 -2.41
CA LYS A 46 4.84 -8.78 -2.15
C LYS A 46 4.26 -8.30 -0.82
N GLU A 47 5.08 -8.24 0.23
CA GLU A 47 4.63 -7.79 1.55
C GLU A 47 4.32 -6.29 1.56
N ILE A 48 5.10 -5.45 0.84
CA ILE A 48 4.78 -4.03 0.65
C ILE A 48 3.42 -3.86 -0.05
N ARG A 49 3.17 -4.62 -1.12
CA ARG A 49 1.87 -4.59 -1.84
C ARG A 49 0.72 -5.03 -0.95
N LYS A 50 0.91 -6.12 -0.19
CA LYS A 50 -0.07 -6.64 0.77
C LYS A 50 -0.38 -5.63 1.88
N PHE A 51 0.63 -4.92 2.36
CA PHE A 51 0.46 -3.85 3.35
C PHE A 51 -0.39 -2.72 2.78
N ALA A 52 -0.09 -2.25 1.56
CA ALA A 52 -0.89 -1.22 0.89
C ALA A 52 -2.35 -1.64 0.69
N MET A 53 -2.61 -2.88 0.27
CA MET A 53 -3.98 -3.41 0.14
C MET A 53 -4.71 -3.44 1.49
N LYS A 54 -4.02 -3.75 2.58
CA LYS A 54 -4.62 -3.83 3.92
C LYS A 54 -4.99 -2.45 4.47
N GLU A 55 -4.11 -1.47 4.33
CA GLU A 55 -4.29 -0.13 4.91
C GLU A 55 -5.21 0.76 4.07
N ILE A 56 -5.07 0.72 2.74
CA ILE A 56 -5.81 1.61 1.82
C ILE A 56 -7.07 0.91 1.28
N GLY A 57 -7.11 -0.43 1.29
CA GLY A 57 -8.29 -1.19 0.86
C GLY A 57 -8.45 -1.31 -0.66
N THR A 58 -7.50 -0.82 -1.45
CA THR A 58 -7.52 -0.98 -2.91
C THR A 58 -6.84 -2.29 -3.31
N PRO A 59 -7.46 -3.12 -4.17
CA PRO A 59 -6.83 -4.34 -4.68
C PRO A 59 -5.65 -4.04 -5.62
N ASP A 60 -5.64 -2.87 -6.27
CA ASP A 60 -4.61 -2.49 -7.24
C ASP A 60 -3.57 -1.56 -6.61
N ALA A 61 -2.47 -2.15 -6.14
CA ALA A 61 -1.30 -1.42 -5.65
C ALA A 61 -0.17 -1.45 -6.71
N LYS A 62 0.12 -0.30 -7.33
CA LYS A 62 1.16 -0.12 -8.34
C LYS A 62 2.36 0.62 -7.73
N GLY A 63 3.58 0.16 -8.02
CA GLY A 63 4.82 0.85 -7.62
C GLY A 63 5.26 1.84 -8.69
N ILE A 64 5.93 2.94 -8.32
CA ILE A 64 6.32 4.02 -9.25
C ILE A 64 7.09 3.55 -10.50
N ARG A 65 7.94 2.53 -10.37
CA ARG A 65 8.73 2.03 -11.51
C ARG A 65 7.89 1.40 -12.62
N THR A 66 6.67 0.96 -12.30
CA THR A 66 5.70 0.56 -13.31
C THR A 66 5.02 1.84 -13.79
N ILE A 67 5.63 2.50 -14.79
CA ILE A 67 4.97 3.57 -15.53
C ILE A 67 3.62 3.00 -15.99
N PRO A 68 2.49 3.66 -15.70
CA PRO A 68 1.21 3.24 -16.24
C PRO A 68 1.31 3.31 -17.75
N SER A 69 1.48 2.15 -18.39
CA SER A 69 1.39 2.01 -19.83
C SER A 69 -0.07 2.19 -20.19
N HIS A 70 -0.47 3.44 -20.42
CA HIS A 70 -1.88 3.87 -20.52
C HIS A 70 -2.56 3.98 -19.15
N ILE A 71 -3.35 5.04 -18.96
CA ILE A 71 -4.34 5.10 -17.88
C ILE A 71 -5.36 4.04 -18.31
N ASP A 72 -5.23 2.82 -17.79
CA ASP A 72 -6.07 1.68 -18.14
C ASP A 72 -7.53 1.98 -17.77
N GLU A 73 -8.26 2.66 -18.65
CA GLU A 73 -9.72 2.87 -18.57
C GLU A 73 -10.48 1.53 -18.50
N ASP A 74 -9.84 0.44 -18.95
CA ASP A 74 -10.36 -0.93 -18.90
C ASP A 74 -10.12 -1.64 -17.55
N SER A 75 -9.50 -1.00 -16.56
CA SER A 75 -9.37 -1.62 -15.23
C SER A 75 -10.75 -1.77 -14.57
N PRO A 76 -11.10 -2.95 -14.04
CA PRO A 76 -12.34 -3.12 -13.29
C PRO A 76 -12.39 -2.30 -12.00
N ASN A 77 -11.24 -1.80 -11.52
CA ASN A 77 -11.13 -1.02 -10.30
C ASN A 77 -10.89 0.46 -10.59
N LYS A 78 -11.76 1.32 -10.04
CA LYS A 78 -11.70 2.78 -10.20
C LYS A 78 -10.63 3.47 -9.33
N LEU A 79 -10.13 2.78 -8.30
CA LEU A 79 -9.16 3.32 -7.34
C LEU A 79 -7.88 2.49 -7.40
N TYR A 80 -6.74 3.18 -7.45
CA TYR A 80 -5.42 2.57 -7.39
C TYR A 80 -4.61 3.20 -6.27
N THR A 81 -3.68 2.43 -5.72
CA THR A 81 -2.66 2.93 -4.79
C THR A 81 -1.33 3.06 -5.51
N LEU A 82 -0.70 4.23 -5.39
CA LEU A 82 0.70 4.43 -5.78
C LEU A 82 1.60 4.32 -4.55
N ILE A 83 2.67 3.53 -4.67
CA ILE A 83 3.66 3.36 -3.60
C ILE A 83 4.96 4.04 -3.98
N ALA A 84 5.33 5.05 -3.20
CA ALA A 84 6.56 5.81 -3.33
C ALA A 84 7.59 5.44 -2.25
N TYR A 85 8.87 5.59 -2.57
CA TYR A 85 9.94 5.54 -1.58
C TYR A 85 10.31 6.95 -1.15
N ILE A 86 10.43 7.16 0.16
CA ILE A 86 10.88 8.41 0.75
C ILE A 86 12.23 8.16 1.42
N PRO A 87 13.32 8.83 1.01
CA PRO A 87 14.60 8.72 1.67
C PRO A 87 14.53 9.37 3.05
N VAL A 88 14.95 8.64 4.08
CA VAL A 88 14.98 9.12 5.47
C VAL A 88 16.33 8.81 6.09
N ILE A 89 16.84 9.73 6.91
CA ILE A 89 18.13 9.61 7.60
C ILE A 89 18.02 8.68 8.83
N THR A 90 16.87 8.69 9.55
CA THR A 90 16.63 7.86 10.74
C THR A 90 15.20 7.33 10.80
N PHE A 91 15.04 6.07 11.19
CA PHE A 91 13.73 5.47 11.48
C PHE A 91 13.32 5.58 12.95
N LYS A 92 14.20 6.08 13.82
CA LYS A 92 13.88 6.29 15.24
C LYS A 92 12.78 7.35 15.33
N THR A 93 11.74 7.05 16.11
CA THR A 93 10.57 7.91 16.41
C THR A 93 9.64 8.28 15.25
N LEU A 94 9.79 7.67 14.07
CA LEU A 94 8.81 7.88 12.99
C LEU A 94 7.49 7.19 13.30
N GLN A 95 6.40 7.92 13.11
CA GLN A 95 5.03 7.42 13.21
C GLN A 95 4.34 7.54 11.85
N ALA A 96 3.21 6.85 11.69
CA ALA A 96 2.39 7.00 10.49
C ALA A 96 1.74 8.39 10.48
N VAL A 97 2.01 9.18 9.44
CA VAL A 97 1.50 10.55 9.30
C VAL A 97 0.55 10.61 8.12
N ASN A 98 -0.60 11.25 8.33
CA ASN A 98 -1.49 11.64 7.23
C ASN A 98 -0.91 12.90 6.58
N MET A 99 -0.61 12.82 5.29
CA MET A 99 -0.09 13.94 4.51
C MET A 99 -1.25 14.72 3.90
N ASP A 100 -1.19 16.04 4.01
CA ASP A 100 -2.05 16.96 3.26
C ASP A 100 -1.37 17.34 1.92
N GLU A 101 -2.16 17.75 0.92
CA GLU A 101 -1.68 18.05 -0.44
C GLU A 101 -0.50 19.04 -0.49
N ASN A 102 -0.47 20.02 0.42
CA ASN A 102 0.61 21.01 0.52
C ASN A 102 1.96 20.42 0.96
N GLN A 103 1.94 19.37 1.79
CA GLN A 103 3.15 18.69 2.26
C GLN A 103 3.77 17.81 1.17
N LEU A 104 2.93 17.21 0.31
CA LEU A 104 3.37 16.42 -0.85
C LEU A 104 4.12 17.26 -1.90
N LEU A 105 3.73 18.52 -2.09
CA LEU A 105 4.40 19.43 -3.03
C LEU A 105 5.79 19.86 -2.54
N LEU A 106 6.01 19.92 -1.23
CA LEU A 106 7.31 20.25 -0.64
C LEU A 106 8.27 19.07 -0.71
N SER A 107 7.82 17.84 -0.43
CA SER A 107 8.67 16.64 -0.51
C SER A 107 9.05 16.27 -1.94
N ASN A 108 8.18 16.54 -2.93
CA ASN A 108 8.52 16.36 -4.36
C ASN A 108 9.41 17.48 -4.95
N LYS A 109 9.59 18.61 -4.24
CA LYS A 109 10.48 19.71 -4.64
C LYS A 109 11.91 19.58 -4.12
N VAL A 110 12.15 18.67 -3.18
CA VAL A 110 13.46 18.44 -2.54
C VAL A 110 14.27 17.35 -3.27
N VAL A 111 13.80 16.89 -4.44
CA VAL A 111 14.53 16.01 -5.36
C VAL A 111 15.03 16.81 -6.55
#